data_AF-A0A2N0TKN8-F1
#
_entry.id   AF-A0A2N0TKN8-F1
#
_cell.length_a   1.000
_cell.length_b   1.000
_cell.length_c   1.000
_cell.angle_alpha   90.00
_cell.angle_beta   90.00
_cell.angle_gamma   90.00
#
_symmetry.space_group_name_H-M   'P 1'
#
loop_
_entity.id
_entity.type
_entity.pdbx_description
1 polymer ?
#
loop_
_entity_poly.entity_id
_entity_poly.type
_entity_poly.pdbx_seq_one_letter_code
_entity_poly.pdbx_strand_id
1 'polypeptide(L)'
;MARYSREQRRRAVELYERYEHSAADVIRELGYPSKGALLMWYREWLEERRTGVPSRRGERYARYTDEQKRAAVDHYLTHGRRLSRTMRRMGYPSHEVLAAWIDELAPGERVTGRGPVADGVRRMAVARLAAGGVTSRQVAAEVGVEASVVRNRVASTAARAGTGGRSSDTRQAGEEE
;
A
#
# COMPACT_ATOMS: atom_id res chain seq x y z
N MET A 1 -6.58 -12.28 -18.44
CA MET A 1 -6.45 -11.23 -19.47
C MET A 1 -6.02 -9.94 -18.80
N ALA A 2 -5.02 -9.26 -19.35
CA ALA A 2 -4.23 -8.23 -18.66
C ALA A 2 -5.05 -7.02 -18.14
N ARG A 3 -5.18 -6.97 -16.81
CA ARG A 3 -4.69 -5.95 -15.85
C ARG A 3 -4.44 -4.48 -16.31
N TYR A 4 -5.22 -3.92 -17.25
CA TYR A 4 -5.19 -2.47 -17.54
C TYR A 4 -6.25 -1.73 -16.73
N SER A 5 -5.80 -0.73 -15.96
CA SER A 5 -6.65 0.14 -15.12
C SER A 5 -7.61 0.96 -15.97
N ARG A 6 -8.72 1.44 -15.37
CA ARG A 6 -9.69 2.32 -16.05
C ARG A 6 -9.00 3.55 -16.64
N GLU A 7 -8.05 4.13 -15.92
CA GLU A 7 -7.27 5.28 -16.34
C GLU A 7 -6.42 5.00 -17.58
N GLN A 8 -5.75 3.84 -17.62
CA GLN A 8 -4.97 3.44 -18.80
C GLN A 8 -5.84 3.22 -20.04
N ARG A 9 -7.05 2.67 -19.86
CA ARG A 9 -8.02 2.50 -20.97
C ARG A 9 -8.52 3.84 -21.47
N ARG A 10 -8.87 4.75 -20.56
CA ARG A 10 -9.30 6.11 -20.87
C ARG A 10 -8.24 6.86 -21.67
N ARG A 11 -7.00 6.87 -21.18
CA ARG A 11 -5.86 7.50 -21.88
C ARG A 11 -5.65 6.94 -23.29
N ALA A 12 -5.75 5.61 -23.46
CA ALA A 12 -5.62 4.98 -24.77
C ALA A 12 -6.73 5.40 -25.74
N VAL A 13 -7.97 5.50 -25.25
CA VAL A 13 -9.12 5.94 -26.06
C VAL A 13 -9.05 7.44 -26.42
N GLU A 14 -8.63 8.29 -25.48
CA GLU A 14 -8.42 9.73 -25.75
C GLU A 14 -7.32 9.96 -26.80
N LEU A 15 -6.22 9.19 -26.74
CA LEU A 15 -5.18 9.20 -27.77
C LEU A 15 -5.69 8.71 -29.12
N TYR A 16 -6.59 7.73 -29.12
CA TYR A 16 -7.19 7.21 -30.35
C TYR A 16 -8.08 8.23 -31.05
N GLU A 17 -8.87 9.03 -30.32
CA GLU A 17 -9.60 10.17 -30.90
C GLU A 17 -8.65 11.26 -31.40
N ARG A 18 -7.56 11.55 -30.67
CA ARG A 18 -6.56 12.56 -31.05
C ARG A 18 -5.83 12.22 -32.35
N TYR A 19 -5.54 10.95 -32.58
CA TYR A 19 -4.84 10.46 -33.78
C TYR A 19 -5.77 10.04 -34.91
N GLU A 20 -6.98 10.61 -34.99
CA GLU A 20 -7.93 10.34 -36.07
C GLU A 20 -8.16 8.83 -36.27
N HIS A 21 -8.29 8.10 -35.16
CA HIS A 21 -8.53 6.65 -35.13
C HIS A 21 -7.36 5.79 -35.66
N SER A 22 -6.13 6.30 -35.60
CA SER A 22 -4.92 5.52 -35.88
C SER A 22 -4.50 4.66 -34.69
N ALA A 23 -4.86 3.37 -34.73
CA ALA A 23 -4.45 2.42 -33.69
C ALA A 23 -2.93 2.21 -33.66
N ALA A 24 -2.25 2.35 -34.80
CA ALA A 24 -0.80 2.16 -34.90
C ALA A 24 -0.05 3.23 -34.08
N ASP A 25 -0.51 4.48 -34.14
CA ASP A 25 0.12 5.59 -33.42
C ASP A 25 -0.06 5.48 -31.91
N VAL A 26 -1.27 5.09 -31.47
CA VAL A 26 -1.54 4.83 -30.05
C VAL A 26 -0.62 3.73 -29.51
N ILE A 27 -0.48 2.63 -30.26
CA ILE A 27 0.37 1.50 -29.85
C ILE A 27 1.85 1.89 -29.87
N ARG A 28 2.28 2.67 -30.85
CA ARG A 28 3.67 3.15 -30.95
C ARG A 28 4.03 4.07 -29.78
N GLU A 29 3.11 4.93 -29.34
CA GLU A 29 3.35 5.85 -28.23
C GLU A 29 3.25 5.18 -26.86
N LEU A 30 2.20 4.40 -26.62
CA LEU A 30 1.94 3.82 -25.30
C LEU A 30 2.62 2.46 -25.10
N GLY A 31 2.98 1.74 -26.16
CA GLY A 31 3.49 0.35 -26.11
C GLY A 31 2.43 -0.70 -25.72
N TYR A 32 1.20 -0.25 -25.49
CA TYR A 32 -0.02 -1.01 -25.20
C TYR A 32 -1.21 -0.13 -25.66
N PRO A 33 -2.45 -0.62 -25.76
CA PRO A 33 -2.94 -1.99 -25.73
C PRO A 33 -2.79 -2.69 -27.10
N SER A 34 -3.33 -3.90 -27.27
CA SER A 34 -3.44 -4.48 -28.61
C SER A 34 -4.50 -3.74 -29.44
N LYS A 35 -4.39 -3.76 -30.78
CA LYS A 35 -5.36 -3.13 -31.70
C LYS A 35 -6.80 -3.55 -31.40
N GLY A 36 -7.05 -4.84 -31.17
CA GLY A 36 -8.37 -5.36 -30.85
C GLY A 36 -8.92 -4.85 -29.51
N ALA A 37 -8.07 -4.74 -28.49
CA ALA A 37 -8.47 -4.18 -27.20
C ALA A 37 -8.80 -2.69 -27.30
N LEU A 38 -8.03 -1.93 -28.10
CA LEU A 38 -8.28 -0.51 -28.33
C LEU A 38 -9.63 -0.26 -29.00
N LEU A 39 -9.94 -1.00 -30.08
CA LEU A 39 -11.22 -0.89 -30.77
C LEU A 39 -12.40 -1.23 -29.87
N MET A 40 -12.23 -2.24 -29.02
CA MET A 40 -13.25 -2.64 -28.05
C MET A 40 -13.46 -1.56 -26.98
N TRP A 41 -12.38 -0.98 -26.43
CA TRP A 41 -12.48 0.14 -25.48
C TRP A 41 -13.10 1.38 -26.12
N TYR A 42 -12.77 1.68 -27.38
CA TYR A 42 -13.34 2.81 -28.10
C TYR A 42 -14.85 2.63 -28.33
N ARG A 43 -15.29 1.42 -28.66
CA ARG A 43 -16.74 1.12 -28.76
C ARG A 43 -17.45 1.32 -27.43
N GLU A 44 -16.87 0.82 -26.34
CA GLU A 44 -17.43 1.01 -25.00
C GLU A 44 -17.48 2.48 -24.59
N TRP A 45 -16.47 3.26 -24.97
CA TRP A 45 -16.44 4.70 -24.76
C TRP A 45 -17.54 5.44 -25.52
N LEU A 46 -17.80 5.07 -26.78
CA LEU A 46 -18.92 5.63 -27.55
C LEU A 46 -20.27 5.24 -26.93
N GLU A 47 -20.42 4.02 -26.44
CA GLU A 47 -21.62 3.56 -25.74
C GLU A 47 -21.81 4.31 -24.41
N GLU A 48 -20.74 4.57 -23.65
CA GLU A 48 -20.74 5.38 -22.42
C GLU A 48 -21.11 6.84 -22.71
N ARG A 49 -20.56 7.45 -23.77
CA ARG A 49 -20.94 8.81 -24.21
C ARG A 49 -22.40 8.89 -24.66
N ARG A 50 -22.93 7.84 -25.28
CA ARG A 50 -24.33 7.80 -25.78
C ARG A 50 -25.34 7.56 -24.65
N THR A 51 -25.01 6.72 -23.69
CA THR A 51 -25.94 6.25 -22.65
C THR A 51 -25.72 6.93 -21.30
N GLY A 52 -24.57 7.57 -21.09
CA GLY A 52 -24.12 8.06 -19.79
C GLY A 52 -23.76 6.95 -18.80
N VAL A 53 -23.82 5.68 -19.21
CA VAL A 53 -23.58 4.52 -18.33
C VAL A 53 -22.18 3.96 -18.61
N PRO A 54 -21.28 3.93 -17.60
CA PRO A 54 -19.96 3.35 -17.75
C PRO A 54 -19.97 1.86 -18.08
N SER A 55 -19.00 1.41 -18.86
CA SER A 55 -18.83 -0.01 -19.18
C SER A 55 -18.41 -0.82 -17.96
N ARG A 56 -19.25 -1.79 -17.57
CA ARG A 56 -18.97 -2.77 -16.51
C ARG A 56 -18.06 -3.92 -16.95
N ARG A 57 -17.57 -3.94 -18.20
CA ARG A 57 -16.79 -5.09 -18.72
C ARG A 57 -15.44 -5.25 -18.02
N GLY A 58 -14.85 -4.14 -17.53
CA GLY A 58 -13.69 -4.17 -16.63
C GLY A 58 -14.00 -4.65 -15.21
N GLU A 59 -15.22 -4.37 -14.72
CA GLU A 59 -15.69 -4.74 -13.39
C GLU A 59 -15.95 -6.25 -13.26
N ARG A 60 -16.26 -6.95 -14.35
CA ARG A 60 -16.45 -8.41 -14.37
C ARG A 60 -15.26 -9.20 -13.79
N TYR A 61 -14.06 -8.61 -13.82
CA TYR A 61 -12.84 -9.19 -13.27
C TYR A 61 -12.33 -8.46 -12.01
N ALA A 62 -13.00 -7.39 -11.59
CA ALA A 62 -12.72 -6.75 -10.33
C ALA A 62 -13.22 -7.66 -9.19
N ARG A 63 -12.33 -7.98 -8.24
CA ARG A 63 -12.69 -8.80 -7.07
C ARG A 63 -13.76 -8.13 -6.19
N TYR A 64 -13.91 -6.80 -6.31
CA TYR A 64 -14.83 -5.97 -5.53
C TYR A 64 -15.50 -4.95 -6.44
N THR A 65 -16.76 -4.62 -6.18
CA THR A 65 -17.51 -3.61 -6.94
C THR A 65 -17.13 -2.19 -6.53
N ASP A 66 -17.42 -1.20 -7.37
CA ASP A 66 -17.18 0.21 -7.05
C ASP A 66 -18.04 0.67 -5.85
N GLU A 67 -19.24 0.12 -5.69
CA GLU A 67 -20.10 0.38 -4.52
C GLU A 67 -19.47 -0.18 -3.24
N GLN A 68 -18.93 -1.40 -3.29
CA GLN A 68 -18.22 -1.99 -2.15
C GLN A 68 -16.99 -1.18 -1.77
N LYS A 69 -16.25 -0.69 -2.77
CA LYS A 69 -15.11 0.21 -2.57
C LYS A 69 -15.54 1.53 -1.91
N ARG A 70 -16.56 2.21 -2.45
CA ARG A 70 -17.08 3.46 -1.88
C ARG A 70 -17.60 3.27 -0.46
N ALA A 71 -18.38 2.21 -0.20
CA ALA A 71 -18.91 1.91 1.13
C ALA A 71 -17.81 1.65 2.15
N ALA A 72 -16.72 0.96 1.76
CA ALA A 72 -15.59 0.73 2.64
C ALA A 72 -14.81 2.01 2.95
N VAL A 73 -14.59 2.88 1.96
CA VAL A 73 -13.91 4.17 2.15
C VAL A 73 -14.77 5.14 2.96
N ASP A 74 -16.07 5.23 2.69
CA ASP A 74 -17.00 6.07 3.43
C ASP A 74 -17.10 5.67 4.91
N HIS A 75 -17.19 4.36 5.19
CA HIS A 75 -17.14 3.86 6.56
C HIS A 75 -15.82 4.23 7.24
N TYR A 76 -14.68 4.15 6.54
CA TYR A 76 -13.38 4.55 7.08
C TYR A 76 -13.34 6.03 7.47
N LEU A 77 -13.84 6.91 6.61
CA LEU A 77 -13.86 8.36 6.86
C LEU A 77 -14.79 8.72 8.02
N THR A 78 -15.97 8.10 8.09
CA THR A 78 -16.98 8.36 9.12
C THR A 78 -16.62 7.76 10.49
N HIS A 79 -15.96 6.60 10.54
CA HIS A 79 -15.74 5.83 11.79
C HIS A 79 -14.33 6.00 12.38
N GLY A 80 -13.75 7.20 12.25
CA GLY A 80 -12.51 7.57 12.93
C GLY A 80 -11.24 7.04 12.25
N ARG A 81 -11.27 6.79 10.94
CA ARG A 81 -10.09 6.57 10.09
C ARG A 81 -9.17 5.43 10.55
N ARG A 82 -9.77 4.35 11.07
CA ARG A 82 -9.07 3.11 11.45
C ARG A 82 -9.33 1.99 10.46
N LEU A 83 -8.29 1.58 9.72
CA LEU A 83 -8.35 0.52 8.71
C LEU A 83 -8.85 -0.80 9.31
N SER A 84 -8.25 -1.23 10.44
CA SER A 84 -8.61 -2.50 11.09
C SER A 84 -10.06 -2.56 11.55
N ARG A 85 -10.65 -1.44 11.99
CA ARG A 85 -12.05 -1.38 12.44
C ARG A 85 -13.01 -1.53 11.26
N THR A 86 -12.68 -0.88 10.14
CA THR A 86 -13.45 -0.95 8.90
C THR A 86 -13.41 -2.36 8.31
N MET A 87 -12.23 -2.99 8.26
CA MET A 87 -12.09 -4.38 7.79
C MET A 87 -12.89 -5.37 8.64
N ARG A 88 -12.83 -5.27 9.98
CA ARG A 88 -13.58 -6.14 10.89
C ARG A 88 -15.10 -5.97 10.72
N ARG A 89 -15.56 -4.76 10.44
CA ARG A 89 -16.98 -4.46 10.25
C ARG A 89 -17.52 -4.97 8.92
N MET A 90 -16.76 -4.75 7.84
CA MET A 90 -17.21 -5.05 6.48
C MET A 90 -16.91 -6.49 6.05
N GLY A 91 -15.96 -7.19 6.70
CA GLY A 91 -15.56 -8.57 6.35
C GLY A 91 -14.70 -8.70 5.08
N TYR A 92 -14.56 -7.60 4.37
CA TYR A 92 -13.67 -7.32 3.23
C TYR A 92 -13.33 -5.82 3.31
N PRO A 93 -12.41 -5.24 2.53
CA PRO A 93 -11.29 -5.83 1.81
C PRO A 93 -10.06 -6.06 2.73
N SER A 94 -8.91 -6.45 2.19
CA SER A 94 -7.65 -6.52 2.93
C SER A 94 -7.09 -5.12 3.24
N HIS A 95 -6.13 -5.05 4.18
CA HIS A 95 -5.54 -3.79 4.63
C HIS A 95 -4.93 -2.96 3.48
N GLU A 96 -4.16 -3.62 2.60
CA GLU A 96 -3.51 -2.98 1.44
C GLU A 96 -4.53 -2.47 0.43
N VAL A 97 -5.61 -3.24 0.21
CA VAL A 97 -6.66 -2.87 -0.74
C VAL A 97 -7.45 -1.67 -0.23
N LEU A 98 -7.82 -1.66 1.07
CA LEU A 98 -8.49 -0.50 1.66
C LEU A 98 -7.59 0.75 1.62
N ALA A 99 -6.30 0.57 1.92
CA ALA A 99 -5.31 1.65 1.87
C ALA A 99 -5.18 2.24 0.47
N ALA A 100 -5.12 1.40 -0.58
CA ALA A 100 -5.07 1.85 -1.97
C ALA A 100 -6.37 2.56 -2.39
N TRP A 101 -7.52 2.06 -1.95
CA TRP A 101 -8.82 2.70 -2.24
C TRP A 101 -8.95 4.07 -1.59
N ILE A 102 -8.44 4.26 -0.38
CA ILE A 102 -8.41 5.56 0.29
C ILE A 102 -7.44 6.50 -0.45
N ASP A 103 -6.25 6.02 -0.84
CA ASP A 103 -5.31 6.85 -1.60
C ASP A 103 -5.88 7.29 -2.96
N GLU A 104 -6.73 6.46 -3.58
CA GLU A 104 -7.39 6.76 -4.86
C GLU A 104 -8.60 7.69 -4.71
N LEU A 105 -9.47 7.45 -3.70
CA LEU A 105 -10.74 8.20 -3.54
C LEU A 105 -10.63 9.42 -2.63
N ALA A 106 -9.63 9.45 -1.74
CA ALA A 106 -9.46 10.47 -0.71
C ALA A 106 -7.95 10.66 -0.41
N PRO A 107 -7.18 11.17 -1.38
CA PRO A 107 -5.73 11.36 -1.22
C PRO A 107 -5.44 12.27 -0.02
N GLY A 108 -4.57 11.82 0.88
CA GLY A 108 -4.18 12.56 2.09
C GLY A 108 -5.07 12.34 3.32
N GLU A 109 -6.24 11.71 3.17
CA GLU A 109 -7.14 11.47 4.31
C GLU A 109 -6.77 10.23 5.13
N ARG A 110 -5.83 9.42 4.62
CA ARG A 110 -5.31 8.24 5.31
C ARG A 110 -4.46 8.67 6.51
N VAL A 111 -4.94 8.36 7.71
CA VAL A 111 -4.16 8.49 8.94
C VAL A 111 -3.11 7.37 8.96
N THR A 112 -1.90 7.67 8.49
CA THR A 112 -0.73 6.83 8.74
C THR A 112 -0.35 6.97 10.21
N GLY A 113 -0.61 5.94 11.03
CA GLY A 113 -0.34 5.93 12.47
C GLY A 113 1.15 6.04 12.88
N ARG A 114 2.02 6.46 11.97
CA ARG A 114 3.41 6.88 12.18
C ARG A 114 3.77 7.77 11.01
N GLY A 115 3.81 9.09 11.22
CA GLY A 115 4.67 9.91 10.38
C GLY A 115 6.09 9.37 10.49
N PRO A 116 6.88 9.34 9.40
CA PRO A 116 8.27 8.94 9.50
C PRO A 116 8.98 9.93 10.43
N VAL A 117 9.25 9.52 11.67
CA VAL A 117 10.28 10.16 12.48
C VAL A 117 11.54 10.09 11.63
N ALA A 118 12.07 11.24 11.24
CA ALA A 118 13.23 11.32 10.36
C ALA A 118 14.29 10.30 10.81
N ASP A 119 14.76 9.43 9.90
CA ASP A 119 15.58 8.28 10.26
C ASP A 119 16.89 8.67 10.98
N GLY A 120 17.36 9.91 10.79
CA GLY A 120 18.45 10.50 11.56
C GLY A 120 18.12 10.67 13.04
N VAL A 121 16.97 11.26 13.37
CA VAL A 121 16.49 11.47 14.74
C VAL A 121 16.27 10.13 15.44
N ARG A 122 15.74 9.15 14.70
CA ARG A 122 15.49 7.79 15.21
C ARG A 122 16.78 7.03 15.52
N ARG A 123 17.79 7.13 14.65
CA ARG A 123 19.11 6.49 14.86
C ARG A 123 19.84 7.11 16.05
N MET A 124 19.79 8.43 16.18
CA MET A 124 20.39 9.16 17.31
C MET A 124 19.74 8.78 18.65
N ALA A 125 18.41 8.68 18.68
CA ALA A 125 17.66 8.26 19.86
C ALA A 125 18.06 6.85 20.34
N VAL A 126 18.20 5.91 19.41
CA VAL A 126 18.60 4.52 19.71
C VAL A 126 20.07 4.45 20.14
N ALA A 127 20.97 5.17 19.47
CA ALA A 127 22.40 5.20 19.83
C ALA A 127 22.61 5.76 21.25
N ARG A 128 21.94 6.86 21.59
CA ARG A 128 22.01 7.45 22.94
C ARG A 128 21.44 6.53 24.02
N LEU A 129 20.33 5.85 23.73
CA LEU A 129 19.74 4.91 24.69
C LEU A 129 20.61 3.66 24.88
N ALA A 130 21.25 3.15 23.82
CA ALA A 130 22.17 2.03 23.89
C ALA A 130 23.50 2.38 24.59
N ALA A 131 23.95 3.64 24.50
CA ALA A 131 25.16 4.13 25.15
C ALA A 131 25.05 4.25 26.68
N GLY A 132 23.86 4.03 27.27
CA GLY A 132 23.68 3.96 28.72
C GLY A 132 23.94 5.30 29.42
N GLY A 133 23.04 6.26 29.25
CA GLY A 133 23.11 7.55 29.95
C GLY A 133 21.83 8.39 29.93
N VAL A 134 20.80 7.93 29.22
CA VAL A 134 19.50 8.60 29.12
C VAL A 134 18.39 7.58 29.22
N THR A 135 17.30 7.93 29.92
CA THR A 135 16.13 7.06 30.03
C THR A 135 15.28 7.12 28.76
N SER A 136 14.54 6.06 28.47
CA SER A 136 13.61 6.04 27.32
C SER A 136 12.57 7.16 27.38
N ARG A 137 12.29 7.72 28.57
CA ARG A 137 11.37 8.85 28.77
C ARG A 137 11.99 10.20 28.36
N GLN A 138 13.28 10.41 28.64
CA GLN A 138 14.01 11.60 28.24
C GLN A 138 14.22 11.64 26.72
N VAL A 139 14.61 10.51 26.14
CA VAL A 139 14.75 10.37 24.68
C VAL A 139 13.42 10.61 23.95
N ALA A 140 12.33 10.15 24.55
CA ALA A 140 10.97 10.36 24.04
C ALA A 140 10.54 11.83 24.08
N ALA A 141 10.84 12.53 25.17
CA ALA A 141 10.55 13.95 25.33
C ALA A 141 11.33 14.82 24.33
N GLU A 142 12.61 14.51 24.06
CA GLU A 142 13.44 15.25 23.11
C GLU A 142 13.03 15.02 21.65
N VAL A 143 12.56 13.82 21.32
CA VAL A 143 12.24 13.41 19.95
C VAL A 143 10.74 13.63 19.61
N GLY A 144 9.94 14.04 20.59
CA GLY A 144 8.49 14.23 20.42
C GLY A 144 7.75 12.93 20.15
N VAL A 145 8.25 11.80 20.66
CA VAL A 145 7.64 10.47 20.50
C VAL A 145 7.23 9.92 21.86
N GLU A 146 6.26 9.02 21.89
CA GLU A 146 5.82 8.40 23.14
C GLU A 146 6.85 7.36 23.63
N ALA A 147 7.12 7.33 24.95
CA ALA A 147 8.22 6.57 25.54
C ALA A 147 8.12 5.05 25.35
N SER A 148 6.93 4.48 25.16
CA SER A 148 6.76 3.06 24.84
C SER A 148 7.30 2.71 23.45
N VAL A 149 7.27 3.65 22.49
CA VAL A 149 7.80 3.45 21.13
C VAL A 149 9.31 3.22 21.17
N VAL A 150 10.01 4.01 21.98
CA VAL A 150 11.46 3.89 22.20
C VAL A 150 11.79 2.57 22.90
N ARG A 151 11.03 2.22 23.95
CA ARG A 151 11.23 1.00 24.74
C ARG A 151 11.02 -0.28 23.93
N ASN A 152 9.91 -0.35 23.19
CA ASN A 152 9.56 -1.50 22.35
C ASN A 152 10.60 -1.72 21.23
N ARG A 153 11.23 -0.64 20.74
CA ARG A 153 12.27 -0.74 19.71
C ARG A 153 13.56 -1.31 20.28
N VAL A 154 14.02 -0.84 21.44
CA VAL A 154 15.21 -1.39 22.11
C VAL A 154 15.04 -2.87 22.43
N ALA A 155 13.86 -3.27 22.94
CA ALA A 155 13.54 -4.68 23.13
C ALA A 155 13.64 -5.48 21.83
N SER A 156 13.14 -4.94 20.71
CA SER A 156 13.21 -5.60 19.39
C SER A 156 14.62 -5.65 18.79
N THR A 157 15.49 -4.68 19.09
CA THR A 157 16.89 -4.67 18.62
C THR A 157 17.77 -5.57 19.49
N ALA A 158 17.55 -5.60 20.81
CA ALA A 158 18.19 -6.54 21.72
C ALA A 158 17.81 -7.99 21.39
N ALA A 159 16.55 -8.25 21.06
CA ALA A 159 16.10 -9.56 20.60
C ALA A 159 16.79 -10.00 19.29
N ARG A 160 17.07 -9.08 18.36
CA ARG A 160 17.81 -9.37 17.12
C ARG A 160 19.32 -9.56 17.36
N ALA A 161 19.89 -8.89 18.35
CA ALA A 161 21.29 -9.06 18.73
C ALA A 161 21.52 -10.39 19.49
N GLY A 162 20.54 -10.85 20.28
CA GLY A 162 20.61 -12.13 21.00
C GLY A 162 20.44 -13.38 20.12
N THR A 163 19.93 -13.26 18.89
CA THR A 163 19.75 -14.41 17.98
C THR A 163 20.99 -14.74 17.13
N GLY A 164 22.12 -14.04 17.33
CA GLY A 164 23.34 -14.20 16.53
C GLY A 164 24.44 -15.10 17.11
N GLY A 165 24.20 -15.81 18.23
CA GLY A 165 25.21 -16.64 18.89
C GLY A 165 24.86 -18.13 18.88
N ARG A 166 25.04 -18.82 17.75
CA ARG A 166 25.16 -20.28 17.70
C ARG A 166 26.31 -20.67 16.78
N SER A 167 27.51 -20.74 17.35
CA SER A 167 28.65 -21.53 16.88
C SER A 167 28.98 -22.47 18.03
N SER A 168 28.52 -23.73 17.95
CA SER A 168 29.28 -24.88 17.44
C SER A 168 30.40 -25.28 18.40
N ASP A 169 30.05 -26.11 19.38
CA ASP A 169 30.98 -27.13 19.84
C ASP A 169 30.20 -28.39 20.21
N THR A 170 30.30 -29.40 19.36
CA THR A 170 29.76 -30.73 19.60
C THR A 170 30.88 -31.72 19.31
N ARG A 171 31.14 -32.53 20.34
CA ARG A 171 31.89 -33.81 20.38
C ARG A 171 33.40 -33.67 20.62
N GLN A 172 33.86 -34.26 21.73
CA GLN A 172 34.14 -35.70 21.73
C GLN A 172 34.07 -36.31 23.14
N ALA A 173 33.52 -37.51 23.20
CA ALA A 173 33.50 -38.42 24.33
C ALA A 173 34.77 -39.30 24.35
N GLY A 174 35.09 -39.84 25.52
CA GLY A 174 36.10 -40.88 25.79
C GLY A 174 36.48 -40.76 27.27
N GLU A 175 35.87 -41.53 28.17
CA GLU A 175 36.21 -42.92 28.55
C GLU A 175 37.14 -42.98 29.77
N GLU A 176 36.77 -43.86 30.69
CA GLU A 176 37.53 -44.46 31.81
C GLU A 176 37.86 -43.52 32.99
N GLU A 177 37.62 -43.88 34.26
CA GLU A 177 37.60 -45.19 34.94
C GLU A 177 36.58 -45.21 36.09
#